data_AF-A0A8C0IV77-F1
#
_entry.id   AF-A0A8C0IV77-F1
#
_cell.length_a   1.000
_cell.length_b   1.000
_cell.length_c   1.000
_cell.angle_alpha   90.00
_cell.angle_beta   90.00
_cell.angle_gamma   90.00
#
_symmetry.space_group_name_H-M   'P 1'
#
loop_
_entity.id
_entity.type
_entity.pdbx_description
1 polymer ?
#
loop_
_entity_poly.entity_id
_entity_poly.type
_entity_poly.pdbx_seq_one_letter_code
_entity_poly.pdbx_strand_id
1 'polypeptide(L)'
;MNDVMAELAKEHSQVTFVKLEAEAVPEVSEKYEISSVPTFLFFKNSQKIDRLDGAHAPELTKKVQRHASSSTISAGPNDNAKEDLNVRIKKLTNAAPCMVFIKGSPQEPRCGFSRQMVEILNKHNIMFSSFDIFSDEEVRQGLKTYSNWPTYPQLYVAGELIGGLDIVKELEASGELDTICPKAHKLEDKLKVLTNKASVMLFMKGNKQMAKCGFSKQIIEILNSTGVDYETFDILEDEEVRQGLKTYSNWPTYPQLYVKGELVGGLDIVKELKENGELLSILKGEN
;
A
#
# COMPACT_ATOMS: atom_id res chain seq x y z
N MET A 1 28.17 -5.98 -34.30
CA MET A 1 26.73 -6.26 -34.56
C MET A 1 26.50 -7.01 -35.87
N ASN A 2 27.22 -6.70 -36.96
CA ASN A 2 27.10 -7.45 -38.21
C ASN A 2 27.48 -8.93 -38.05
N ASP A 3 28.54 -9.23 -37.30
CA ASP A 3 28.98 -10.62 -37.06
C ASP A 3 27.94 -11.41 -36.25
N VAL A 4 27.35 -10.78 -35.24
CA VAL A 4 26.26 -11.35 -34.41
C VAL A 4 25.03 -11.68 -35.27
N MET A 5 24.66 -10.79 -36.20
CA MET A 5 23.55 -11.05 -37.14
C MET A 5 23.87 -12.20 -38.10
N ALA A 6 25.12 -12.33 -38.55
CA ALA A 6 25.56 -13.41 -39.41
C ALA A 6 25.58 -14.77 -38.69
N GLU A 7 25.93 -14.80 -37.41
CA GLU A 7 25.84 -15.99 -36.56
C GLU A 7 24.37 -16.40 -36.33
N LEU A 8 23.51 -15.45 -35.94
CA LEU A 8 22.09 -15.71 -35.72
C LEU A 8 21.36 -16.18 -36.98
N ALA A 9 21.74 -15.68 -38.16
CA ALA A 9 21.21 -16.14 -39.44
C ALA A 9 21.59 -17.59 -39.77
N LYS A 10 22.74 -18.07 -39.30
CA LYS A 10 23.15 -19.49 -39.44
C LYS A 10 22.40 -20.39 -38.47
N GLU A 11 22.18 -19.94 -37.24
CA GLU A 11 21.53 -20.72 -36.19
C GLU A 11 20.00 -20.82 -36.34
N HIS A 12 19.37 -19.80 -36.94
CA HIS A 12 17.91 -19.70 -37.05
C HIS A 12 17.43 -19.66 -38.49
N SER A 13 17.50 -20.81 -39.18
CA SER A 13 17.08 -20.97 -40.59
C SER A 13 15.62 -20.57 -40.89
N GLN A 14 14.76 -20.49 -39.88
CA GLN A 14 13.36 -20.05 -40.00
C GLN A 14 13.16 -18.53 -39.91
N VAL A 15 14.21 -17.75 -39.67
CA VAL A 15 14.17 -16.29 -39.56
C VAL A 15 14.95 -15.67 -40.72
N THR A 16 14.32 -14.73 -41.44
CA THR A 16 15.00 -13.95 -42.48
C THR A 16 15.58 -12.67 -41.90
N PHE A 17 16.87 -12.46 -42.08
CA PHE A 17 17.58 -11.26 -41.64
C PHE A 17 17.77 -10.32 -42.83
N VAL A 18 17.28 -9.09 -42.70
CA VAL A 18 17.41 -8.05 -43.72
C VAL A 18 18.17 -6.88 -43.14
N LYS A 19 19.17 -6.39 -43.87
CA LYS A 19 19.92 -5.19 -43.54
C LYS A 19 19.50 -4.07 -44.49
N LEU A 20 19.19 -2.91 -43.91
CA LEU A 20 18.93 -1.67 -44.66
C LEU A 20 19.87 -0.59 -44.15
N GLU A 21 20.40 0.22 -45.07
CA GLU A 21 21.15 1.41 -44.73
C GLU A 21 20.17 2.56 -44.52
N ALA A 22 20.06 3.04 -43.28
CA ALA A 22 19.05 4.03 -42.88
C ALA A 22 19.10 5.32 -43.73
N GLU A 23 20.29 5.69 -44.21
CA GLU A 23 20.53 6.85 -45.07
C GLU A 23 20.06 6.63 -46.53
N ALA A 24 20.06 5.38 -47.01
CA ALA A 24 19.64 5.04 -48.37
C ALA A 24 18.10 4.91 -48.51
N VAL A 25 17.39 4.74 -47.39
CA VAL A 25 15.92 4.57 -47.35
C VAL A 25 15.25 5.51 -46.33
N PRO A 26 15.27 6.83 -46.55
CA PRO A 26 14.77 7.82 -45.59
C PRO A 26 13.29 7.63 -45.23
N GLU A 27 12.46 7.20 -46.18
CA GLU A 27 11.03 6.93 -45.95
C GLU A 27 10.78 5.81 -44.94
N VAL A 28 11.64 4.78 -44.93
CA VAL A 28 11.57 3.67 -43.97
C VAL A 28 12.04 4.14 -42.60
N SER A 29 13.10 4.94 -42.57
CA SER A 29 13.64 5.53 -41.35
C SER A 29 12.61 6.44 -40.66
N GLU A 30 11.90 7.26 -41.43
CA GLU A 30 10.82 8.12 -40.90
C GLU A 30 9.63 7.29 -40.42
N LYS A 31 9.12 6.35 -41.25
CA LYS A 31 7.97 5.50 -40.91
C LYS A 31 8.15 4.70 -39.61
N TYR A 32 9.38 4.29 -39.32
CA TYR A 32 9.69 3.52 -38.11
C TYR A 32 10.43 4.32 -37.04
N GLU A 33 10.51 5.65 -37.19
CA GLU A 33 11.13 6.57 -36.22
C GLU A 33 12.55 6.13 -35.84
N ILE A 34 13.38 5.87 -36.86
CA ILE A 34 14.79 5.50 -36.68
C ILE A 34 15.60 6.75 -36.37
N SER A 35 16.01 6.89 -35.11
CA SER A 35 16.77 8.05 -34.60
C SER A 35 18.22 7.72 -34.25
N SER A 36 18.59 6.44 -34.25
CA SER A 36 19.96 5.98 -33.96
C SER A 36 20.27 4.70 -34.75
N VAL A 37 21.55 4.46 -35.04
CA VAL A 37 22.03 3.27 -35.75
C VAL A 37 23.06 2.56 -34.85
N PRO A 38 22.97 1.24 -34.64
CA PRO A 38 22.01 0.31 -35.24
C PRO A 38 20.65 0.26 -34.51
N THR A 39 19.55 0.13 -35.26
CA THR A 39 18.21 -0.24 -34.75
C THR A 39 17.75 -1.52 -35.44
N PHE A 40 17.22 -2.46 -34.66
CA PHE A 40 16.69 -3.74 -35.14
C PHE A 40 15.17 -3.75 -34.98
N LEU A 41 14.48 -4.07 -36.06
CA LEU A 41 13.03 -4.21 -36.10
C LEU A 41 12.68 -5.67 -36.41
N PHE A 42 11.70 -6.20 -35.68
CA PHE A 42 11.27 -7.59 -35.83
C PHE A 42 9.88 -7.61 -36.45
N PHE A 43 9.71 -8.42 -37.49
CA PHE A 43 8.44 -8.54 -38.22
C PHE A 43 7.97 -9.99 -38.26
N LYS A 44 6.67 -10.20 -38.08
CA LYS A 44 6.00 -11.49 -38.30
C LYS A 44 4.67 -11.22 -38.99
N ASN A 45 4.38 -11.95 -40.07
CA ASN A 45 3.19 -11.73 -40.91
C ASN A 45 3.02 -10.26 -41.36
N SER A 46 4.12 -9.61 -41.78
CA SER A 46 4.16 -8.20 -42.21
C SER A 46 3.81 -7.15 -41.13
N GLN A 47 3.66 -7.56 -39.86
CA GLN A 47 3.45 -6.65 -38.74
C GLN A 47 4.73 -6.53 -37.91
N LYS A 48 5.08 -5.30 -37.51
CA LYS A 48 6.16 -5.04 -36.56
C LYS A 48 5.76 -5.59 -35.18
N ILE A 49 6.50 -6.58 -34.69
CA ILE A 49 6.23 -7.26 -33.42
C ILE A 49 7.19 -6.89 -32.29
N ASP A 50 8.38 -6.36 -32.62
CA ASP A 50 9.38 -5.97 -31.62
C ASP A 50 10.38 -4.95 -32.20
N ARG A 51 11.12 -4.28 -31.31
CA ARG A 51 12.15 -3.27 -31.62
C ARG A 51 13.30 -3.37 -30.62
N LEU A 52 14.51 -3.08 -31.09
CA LEU A 52 15.70 -2.90 -30.27
C LEU A 52 16.52 -1.74 -30.83
N ASP A 53 16.74 -0.71 -30.03
CA ASP A 53 17.60 0.42 -30.39
C ASP A 53 18.98 0.23 -29.74
N GLY A 54 20.04 0.46 -30.52
CA GLY A 54 21.42 0.37 -30.06
C GLY A 54 22.08 -1.00 -30.25
N ALA A 55 23.39 -1.03 -30.00
CA ALA A 55 24.25 -2.18 -30.25
C ALA A 55 24.30 -3.15 -29.05
N HIS A 56 23.18 -3.78 -28.71
CA HIS A 56 23.06 -4.72 -27.59
C HIS A 56 22.94 -6.18 -28.07
N ALA A 57 24.09 -6.84 -28.27
CA ALA A 57 24.14 -8.21 -28.81
C ALA A 57 23.37 -9.27 -27.99
N PRO A 58 23.47 -9.34 -26.64
CA PRO A 58 22.73 -10.36 -25.87
C PRO A 58 21.21 -10.21 -25.96
N GLU A 59 20.74 -8.96 -26.00
CA GLU A 59 19.31 -8.66 -26.09
C GLU A 59 18.76 -8.99 -27.48
N LEU A 60 19.54 -8.69 -28.54
CA LEU A 60 19.23 -9.07 -29.91
C LEU A 60 19.08 -10.59 -30.03
N THR A 61 20.05 -11.38 -29.54
CA THR A 61 20.01 -12.85 -29.56
C THR A 61 18.75 -13.39 -28.86
N LYS A 62 18.43 -12.87 -27.68
CA LYS A 62 17.24 -13.29 -26.91
C LYS A 62 15.93 -13.00 -27.65
N LYS A 63 15.81 -11.82 -28.28
CA LYS A 63 14.63 -11.44 -29.07
C LYS A 63 14.47 -12.32 -30.31
N VAL A 64 15.55 -12.62 -31.02
CA VAL A 64 15.54 -13.55 -32.16
C VAL A 64 15.06 -14.94 -31.75
N GLN A 65 15.65 -15.53 -30.71
CA GLN A 65 15.29 -16.88 -30.22
C GLN A 65 13.82 -16.98 -29.81
N ARG A 66 13.31 -15.94 -29.13
CA ARG A 66 11.91 -15.85 -28.71
C ARG A 66 10.95 -15.93 -29.89
N HIS A 67 11.24 -15.19 -30.96
CA HIS A 67 10.36 -15.08 -32.12
C HIS A 67 10.55 -16.24 -33.11
N ALA A 68 11.73 -16.87 -33.13
CA ALA A 68 12.08 -18.00 -33.98
C ALA A 68 11.44 -19.34 -33.54
N SER A 69 11.10 -19.50 -32.26
CA SER A 69 10.63 -20.77 -31.70
C SER A 69 9.11 -20.99 -31.79
N SER A 70 8.37 -20.05 -32.39
CA SER A 70 6.91 -20.08 -32.42
C SER A 70 6.39 -20.72 -33.71
N SER A 71 6.41 -22.06 -33.74
CA SER A 71 5.64 -22.92 -34.64
C SER A 71 5.01 -24.08 -33.85
N THR A 72 3.70 -24.27 -34.03
CA THR A 72 2.80 -25.38 -33.59
C THR A 72 2.23 -25.44 -32.13
N ILE A 73 0.98 -24.95 -32.00
CA ILE A 73 -0.25 -25.38 -31.25
C ILE A 73 -0.15 -26.25 -29.98
N SER A 74 -0.81 -25.84 -28.86
CA SER A 74 -1.89 -26.58 -28.11
C SER A 74 -2.11 -26.03 -26.69
N ALA A 75 -3.38 -26.06 -26.24
CA ALA A 75 -3.86 -25.56 -24.95
C ALA A 75 -3.38 -26.36 -23.72
N GLY A 76 -2.92 -25.65 -22.67
CA GLY A 76 -2.57 -26.15 -21.33
C GLY A 76 -1.74 -25.10 -20.55
N PRO A 77 -1.86 -24.95 -19.22
CA PRO A 77 -1.89 -23.64 -18.55
C PRO A 77 -0.55 -23.09 -18.00
N ASN A 78 -0.50 -21.74 -17.95
CA ASN A 78 0.50 -20.82 -17.35
C ASN A 78 1.88 -20.81 -18.06
N ASP A 79 2.38 -19.68 -18.60
CA ASP A 79 2.70 -18.47 -17.85
C ASP A 79 3.03 -17.28 -18.78
N ASN A 80 2.70 -16.06 -18.32
CA ASN A 80 3.05 -14.74 -18.89
C ASN A 80 2.41 -14.30 -20.22
N ALA A 81 1.08 -14.23 -20.25
CA ALA A 81 0.45 -13.10 -20.93
C ALA A 81 0.94 -11.82 -20.22
N LYS A 82 1.65 -10.92 -20.92
CA LYS A 82 1.94 -9.59 -20.37
C LYS A 82 0.60 -8.99 -19.92
N GLU A 83 0.44 -8.78 -18.63
CA GLU A 83 -0.72 -8.10 -18.08
C GLU A 83 -0.86 -6.76 -18.80
N ASP A 84 -2.09 -6.43 -19.23
CA ASP A 84 -2.40 -5.13 -19.80
C ASP A 84 -1.92 -4.03 -18.84
N LEU A 85 -1.09 -3.11 -19.34
CA LEU A 85 -0.49 -2.05 -18.52
C LEU A 85 -1.54 -1.23 -17.78
N ASN A 86 -2.71 -1.00 -18.37
CA ASN A 86 -3.80 -0.28 -17.70
C ASN A 86 -4.39 -1.08 -16.54
N VAL A 87 -4.49 -2.41 -16.67
CA VAL A 87 -4.91 -3.28 -15.57
C VAL A 87 -3.88 -3.22 -14.43
N ARG A 88 -2.59 -3.26 -14.77
CA ARG A 88 -1.51 -3.14 -13.79
C ARG A 88 -1.51 -1.78 -13.08
N ILE A 89 -1.67 -0.68 -13.81
CA ILE A 89 -1.78 0.67 -13.24
C ILE A 89 -3.01 0.80 -12.36
N LYS A 90 -4.16 0.26 -12.79
CA LYS A 90 -5.37 0.23 -11.98
C LYS A 90 -5.15 -0.54 -10.68
N LYS A 91 -4.46 -1.68 -10.72
CA LYS A 91 -4.07 -2.42 -9.51
C LYS A 91 -3.17 -1.59 -8.59
N LEU A 92 -2.16 -0.90 -9.15
CA LEU A 92 -1.24 -0.06 -8.38
C LEU A 92 -1.94 1.13 -7.71
N THR A 93 -2.80 1.84 -8.43
CA THR A 93 -3.56 2.98 -7.89
C THR A 93 -4.56 2.57 -6.80
N ASN A 94 -5.01 1.31 -6.82
CA ASN A 94 -5.91 0.72 -5.82
C ASN A 94 -5.18 -0.11 -4.75
N ALA A 95 -3.83 -0.16 -4.76
CA ALA A 95 -3.07 -1.01 -3.84
C ALA A 95 -3.18 -0.58 -2.37
N ALA A 96 -3.49 0.69 -2.14
CA ALA A 96 -3.82 1.23 -0.82
C ALA A 96 -4.91 2.31 -0.96
N PRO A 97 -5.65 2.62 0.12
CA PRO A 97 -6.65 3.70 0.12
C PRO A 97 -6.10 5.06 -0.30
N CYS A 98 -4.80 5.31 -0.08
CA CYS A 98 -4.08 6.47 -0.56
C CYS A 98 -2.73 6.03 -1.12
N MET A 99 -2.49 6.32 -2.40
CA MET A 99 -1.30 5.94 -3.15
C MET A 99 -0.60 7.20 -3.67
N VAL A 100 0.70 7.34 -3.40
CA VAL A 100 1.51 8.44 -3.93
C VAL A 100 2.60 7.91 -4.85
N PHE A 101 2.64 8.41 -6.08
CA PHE A 101 3.66 8.08 -7.06
C PHE A 101 4.71 9.18 -7.08
N ILE A 102 5.93 8.86 -6.65
CA ILE A 102 6.98 9.84 -6.39
C ILE A 102 8.31 9.40 -7.01
N LYS A 103 9.28 10.32 -7.04
CA LYS A 103 10.66 10.04 -7.42
C LYS A 103 11.44 9.65 -6.16
N GLY A 104 11.83 8.38 -6.03
CA GLY A 104 12.44 7.83 -4.82
C GLY A 104 11.41 7.26 -3.84
N SER A 105 11.72 7.29 -2.54
CA SER A 105 10.84 6.79 -1.47
C SER A 105 10.46 7.90 -0.48
N PRO A 106 9.50 7.68 0.41
CA PRO A 106 9.17 8.65 1.46
C PRO A 106 10.34 8.94 2.40
N GLN A 107 11.20 7.96 2.63
CA GLN A 107 12.41 8.08 3.45
C GLN A 107 13.56 8.73 2.67
N GLU A 108 13.64 8.49 1.37
CA GLU A 108 14.69 9.00 0.48
C GLU A 108 14.08 9.63 -0.79
N PRO A 109 13.44 10.80 -0.68
CA PRO A 109 12.86 11.47 -1.85
C PRO A 109 13.97 12.03 -2.74
N ARG A 110 13.93 11.70 -4.04
CA ARG A 110 14.93 12.09 -5.05
C ARG A 110 14.57 13.36 -5.82
N CYS A 111 13.55 14.09 -5.35
CA CYS A 111 13.07 15.33 -5.97
C CYS A 111 12.43 16.25 -4.91
N GLY A 112 12.66 17.56 -5.00
CA GLY A 112 12.10 18.54 -4.06
C GLY A 112 10.56 18.52 -3.98
N PHE A 113 9.89 18.31 -5.11
CA PHE A 113 8.42 18.20 -5.13
C PHE A 113 7.92 16.92 -4.45
N SER A 114 8.63 15.80 -4.66
CA SER A 114 8.32 14.54 -3.97
C SER A 114 8.51 14.66 -2.47
N ARG A 115 9.57 15.34 -2.03
CA ARG A 115 9.81 15.62 -0.62
C ARG A 115 8.69 16.47 -0.01
N GLN A 116 8.30 17.57 -0.67
CA GLN A 116 7.20 18.42 -0.20
C GLN A 116 5.86 17.67 -0.10
N MET A 117 5.54 16.81 -1.09
CA MET A 117 4.33 15.98 -1.03
C MET A 117 4.34 15.08 0.21
N VAL A 118 5.45 14.38 0.46
CA VAL A 118 5.61 13.51 1.63
C VAL A 118 5.53 14.30 2.94
N GLU A 119 6.14 15.49 3.00
CA GLU A 119 6.07 16.38 4.15
C GLU A 119 4.62 16.79 4.48
N ILE A 120 3.82 17.17 3.47
CA ILE A 120 2.40 17.53 3.65
C ILE A 120 1.59 16.33 4.15
N LEU A 121 1.71 15.17 3.50
CA LEU A 121 0.96 13.97 3.89
C LEU A 121 1.29 13.54 5.32
N ASN A 122 2.57 13.56 5.70
CA ASN A 122 3.01 13.23 7.06
C ASN A 122 2.53 14.26 8.09
N LYS A 123 2.61 15.56 7.78
CA LYS A 123 2.14 16.65 8.65
C LYS A 123 0.65 16.48 9.00
N HIS A 124 -0.14 16.00 8.04
CA HIS A 124 -1.57 15.76 8.20
C HIS A 124 -1.92 14.36 8.74
N ASN A 125 -0.93 13.54 9.08
CA ASN A 125 -1.10 12.15 9.52
C ASN A 125 -1.91 11.31 8.52
N ILE A 126 -1.76 11.57 7.23
CA ILE A 126 -2.41 10.80 6.17
C ILE A 126 -1.65 9.48 6.01
N MET A 127 -2.36 8.36 6.07
CA MET A 127 -1.75 7.08 5.74
C MET A 127 -1.71 6.91 4.23
N PHE A 128 -0.51 6.72 3.70
CA PHE A 128 -0.32 6.47 2.28
C PHE A 128 0.70 5.36 2.05
N SER A 129 0.56 4.68 0.92
CA SER A 129 1.62 3.85 0.35
C SER A 129 2.25 4.59 -0.83
N SER A 130 3.51 4.31 -1.11
CA SER A 130 4.26 5.01 -2.16
C SER A 130 4.77 4.05 -3.22
N PHE A 131 4.85 4.52 -4.45
CA PHE A 131 5.53 3.83 -5.55
C PHE A 131 6.64 4.71 -6.12
N ASP A 132 7.87 4.17 -6.18
CA ASP A 132 8.99 4.84 -6.85
C ASP A 132 8.87 4.67 -8.35
N ILE A 133 8.58 5.76 -9.06
CA ILE A 133 8.41 5.73 -10.53
C ILE A 133 9.71 5.39 -11.26
N PHE A 134 10.88 5.49 -10.62
CA PHE A 134 12.13 5.08 -11.25
C PHE A 134 12.36 3.57 -11.23
N SER A 135 11.60 2.85 -10.41
CA SER A 135 11.66 1.38 -10.38
C SER A 135 11.01 0.72 -11.60
N ASP A 136 10.12 1.45 -12.30
CA ASP A 136 9.37 0.93 -13.43
C ASP A 136 9.02 2.03 -14.45
N GLU A 137 9.74 2.06 -15.57
CA GLU A 137 9.57 3.07 -16.62
C GLU A 137 8.25 2.87 -17.41
N GLU A 138 7.75 1.64 -17.56
CA GLU A 138 6.46 1.38 -18.23
C GLU A 138 5.31 1.97 -17.41
N VAL A 139 5.29 1.73 -16.08
CA VAL A 139 4.32 2.33 -15.16
C VAL A 139 4.45 3.85 -15.13
N ARG A 140 5.66 4.39 -15.14
CA ARG A 140 5.93 5.83 -15.13
C ARG A 140 5.37 6.55 -16.37
N GLN A 141 5.53 5.99 -17.56
CA GLN A 141 4.96 6.61 -18.76
C GLN A 141 3.47 6.32 -18.89
N GLY A 142 3.06 5.10 -18.52
CA GLY A 142 1.67 4.69 -18.55
C GLY A 142 0.77 5.52 -17.63
N LEU A 143 1.21 5.83 -16.40
CA LEU A 143 0.43 6.64 -15.45
C LEU A 143 0.10 8.03 -15.98
N LYS A 144 1.04 8.71 -16.65
CA LYS A 144 0.76 10.03 -17.25
C LYS A 144 -0.35 9.98 -18.28
N THR A 145 -0.38 8.90 -19.06
CA THR A 145 -1.39 8.68 -20.10
C THR A 145 -2.71 8.24 -19.48
N TYR A 146 -2.67 7.32 -18.52
CA TYR A 146 -3.84 6.77 -17.82
C TYR A 146 -4.65 7.86 -17.10
N SER A 147 -3.98 8.80 -16.46
CA SER A 147 -4.62 9.87 -15.69
C SER A 147 -4.71 11.21 -16.42
N ASN A 148 -4.20 11.26 -17.66
CA ASN A 148 -4.06 12.50 -18.43
C ASN A 148 -3.33 13.61 -17.63
N TRP A 149 -2.28 13.24 -16.88
CA TRP A 149 -1.54 14.12 -15.98
C TRP A 149 -0.02 14.11 -16.25
N PRO A 150 0.62 15.25 -16.56
CA PRO A 150 1.97 15.25 -17.12
C PRO A 150 3.10 15.10 -16.09
N THR A 151 2.85 15.42 -14.82
CA THR A 151 3.91 15.61 -13.81
C THR A 151 3.83 14.62 -12.65
N TYR A 152 4.92 14.57 -11.88
CA TYR A 152 5.02 13.88 -10.60
C TYR A 152 5.52 14.86 -9.54
N PRO A 153 5.14 14.69 -8.26
CA PRO A 153 4.38 13.57 -7.68
C PRO A 153 2.89 13.54 -8.08
N GLN A 154 2.26 12.37 -8.06
CA GLN A 154 0.81 12.20 -8.25
C GLN A 154 0.20 11.51 -7.02
N LEU A 155 -0.90 12.06 -6.49
CA LEU A 155 -1.66 11.50 -5.37
C LEU A 155 -2.95 10.87 -5.87
N TYR A 156 -3.22 9.63 -5.46
CA TYR A 156 -4.46 8.90 -5.71
C TYR A 156 -5.11 8.53 -4.39
N VAL A 157 -6.44 8.65 -4.34
CA VAL A 157 -7.26 8.18 -3.22
C VAL A 157 -8.37 7.30 -3.76
N ALA A 158 -8.54 6.12 -3.17
CA ALA A 158 -9.50 5.10 -3.63
C ALA A 158 -9.39 4.80 -5.15
N GLY A 159 -8.17 4.82 -5.69
CA GLY A 159 -7.90 4.58 -7.11
C GLY A 159 -8.14 5.77 -8.05
N GLU A 160 -8.64 6.90 -7.55
CA GLU A 160 -8.90 8.12 -8.34
C GLU A 160 -7.78 9.14 -8.17
N LEU A 161 -7.41 9.84 -9.25
CA LEU A 161 -6.38 10.88 -9.20
C LEU A 161 -6.95 12.11 -8.46
N ILE A 162 -6.29 12.49 -7.37
CA ILE A 162 -6.54 13.77 -6.69
C ILE A 162 -5.76 14.89 -7.37
N GLY A 163 -4.50 14.64 -7.71
CA GLY A 163 -3.68 15.62 -8.45
C GLY A 163 -2.20 15.56 -8.14
N GLY A 164 -1.50 16.58 -8.65
CA GLY A 164 -0.09 16.84 -8.33
C GLY A 164 0.10 17.64 -7.03
N LEU A 165 1.33 18.05 -6.77
CA LEU A 165 1.67 18.80 -5.55
C LEU A 165 0.90 20.12 -5.40
N ASP A 166 0.69 20.86 -6.49
CA ASP A 166 0.05 22.17 -6.43
C ASP A 166 -1.41 22.06 -5.99
N ILE A 167 -2.15 21.08 -6.54
CA ILE A 167 -3.52 20.77 -6.10
C ILE A 167 -3.53 20.32 -4.63
N VAL A 168 -2.58 19.48 -4.21
CA VAL A 168 -2.51 19.03 -2.80
C VAL A 168 -2.27 20.21 -1.84
N LYS A 169 -1.46 21.20 -2.24
CA LYS A 169 -1.28 22.43 -1.46
C LYS A 169 -2.55 23.29 -1.41
N GLU A 170 -3.31 23.37 -2.49
CA GLU A 170 -4.61 24.06 -2.50
C GLU A 170 -5.63 23.37 -1.60
N LEU A 171 -5.67 22.03 -1.61
CA LEU A 171 -6.51 21.23 -0.72
C LEU A 171 -6.07 21.35 0.75
N GLU A 172 -4.75 21.47 1.01
CA GLU A 172 -4.23 21.75 2.35
C GLU A 172 -4.68 23.13 2.85
N ALA A 173 -4.56 24.15 2.00
CA ALA A 173 -4.91 25.53 2.34
C ALA A 173 -6.42 25.73 2.58
N SER A 174 -7.26 24.99 1.86
CA SER A 174 -8.72 24.98 2.05
C SER A 174 -9.19 24.08 3.20
N GLY A 175 -8.34 23.17 3.69
CA GLY A 175 -8.69 22.19 4.72
C GLY A 175 -9.43 20.96 4.19
N GLU A 176 -9.64 20.84 2.87
CA GLU A 176 -10.34 19.72 2.23
C GLU A 176 -9.50 18.44 2.19
N LEU A 177 -8.16 18.57 2.22
CA LEU A 177 -7.23 17.43 2.14
C LEU A 177 -7.51 16.36 3.20
N ASP A 178 -7.85 16.81 4.41
CA ASP A 178 -8.14 15.97 5.58
C ASP A 178 -9.44 15.18 5.46
N THR A 179 -10.36 15.65 4.62
CA THR A 179 -11.66 15.01 4.37
C THR A 179 -11.55 13.98 3.26
N ILE A 180 -10.70 14.26 2.27
CA ILE A 180 -10.50 13.39 1.11
C ILE A 180 -9.58 12.23 1.47
N CYS A 181 -8.49 12.47 2.20
CA CYS A 181 -7.48 11.46 2.45
C CYS A 181 -7.76 10.61 3.70
N PRO A 182 -7.48 9.30 3.66
CA PRO A 182 -7.59 8.43 4.83
C PRO A 182 -6.54 8.84 5.88
N LYS A 183 -7.00 9.26 7.06
CA LYS A 183 -6.13 9.54 8.20
C LYS A 183 -5.66 8.25 8.85
N ALA A 184 -4.48 8.29 9.46
CA ALA A 184 -4.12 7.29 10.45
C ALA A 184 -5.22 7.26 11.50
N HIS A 185 -5.74 6.07 11.80
CA HIS A 185 -6.63 5.91 12.95
C HIS A 185 -5.84 6.43 14.14
N LYS A 186 -6.30 7.52 14.76
CA LYS A 186 -5.66 7.99 15.98
C LYS A 186 -5.77 6.85 16.98
N LEU A 187 -4.70 6.58 17.71
CA LEU A 187 -4.73 5.58 18.78
C LEU A 187 -5.91 5.85 19.71
N GLU A 188 -6.22 7.14 19.99
CA GLU A 188 -7.41 7.55 20.73
C GLU A 188 -8.73 6.99 20.16
N ASP A 189 -8.92 6.96 18.83
CA ASP A 189 -10.13 6.43 18.21
C ASP A 189 -10.21 4.91 18.39
N LYS A 190 -9.09 4.19 18.21
CA LYS A 190 -8.99 2.75 18.47
C LYS A 190 -9.31 2.44 19.93
N LEU A 191 -8.76 3.21 20.87
CA LEU A 191 -9.01 3.06 22.30
C LEU A 191 -10.47 3.34 22.64
N LYS A 192 -11.06 4.40 22.09
CA LYS A 192 -12.47 4.74 22.27
C LYS A 192 -13.39 3.63 21.77
N VAL A 193 -13.09 3.03 20.61
CA VAL A 193 -13.84 1.88 20.10
C VAL A 193 -13.71 0.68 21.04
N LEU A 194 -12.49 0.38 21.51
CA LEU A 194 -12.25 -0.75 22.42
C LEU A 194 -12.96 -0.59 23.76
N THR A 195 -12.93 0.61 24.37
CA THR A 195 -13.58 0.86 25.66
C THR A 195 -15.11 0.83 25.56
N ASN A 196 -15.66 1.06 24.37
CA ASN A 196 -17.10 1.01 24.08
C ASN A 196 -17.57 -0.30 23.43
N LYS A 197 -16.68 -1.29 23.28
CA LYS A 197 -17.02 -2.56 22.61
C LYS A 197 -18.12 -3.35 23.33
N ALA A 198 -18.21 -3.20 24.66
CA ALA A 198 -19.29 -3.74 25.48
C ALA A 198 -19.66 -2.71 26.58
N SER A 199 -20.84 -2.87 27.19
CA SER A 199 -21.28 -1.99 28.27
C SER A 199 -20.33 -2.02 29.46
N VAL A 200 -19.72 -3.17 29.75
CA VAL A 200 -18.69 -3.34 30.77
C VAL A 200 -17.47 -3.97 30.10
N MET A 201 -16.34 -3.27 30.10
CA MET A 201 -15.08 -3.70 29.50
C MET A 201 -13.98 -3.78 30.55
N LEU A 202 -13.30 -4.93 30.64
CA LEU A 202 -12.18 -5.14 31.53
C LEU A 202 -10.87 -5.35 30.73
N PHE A 203 -9.95 -4.40 30.86
CA PHE A 203 -8.61 -4.50 30.29
C PHE A 203 -7.67 -5.13 31.32
N MET A 204 -7.09 -6.28 31.01
CA MET A 204 -6.35 -7.08 31.98
C MET A 204 -5.26 -7.93 31.34
N LYS A 205 -4.43 -8.60 32.17
CA LYS A 205 -3.41 -9.55 31.69
C LYS A 205 -4.04 -10.93 31.56
N GLY A 206 -4.22 -11.41 30.33
CA GLY A 206 -5.00 -12.61 30.02
C GLY A 206 -6.46 -12.30 29.69
N ASN A 207 -7.31 -13.31 29.79
CA ASN A 207 -8.75 -13.21 29.51
C ASN A 207 -9.60 -13.88 30.63
N LYS A 208 -10.93 -13.87 30.50
CA LYS A 208 -11.86 -14.48 31.48
C LYS A 208 -11.53 -15.94 31.85
N GLN A 209 -11.06 -16.73 30.88
CA GLN A 209 -10.78 -18.15 31.08
C GLN A 209 -9.37 -18.36 31.64
N MET A 210 -8.41 -17.54 31.20
CA MET A 210 -7.00 -17.67 31.52
C MET A 210 -6.41 -16.33 31.98
N ALA A 211 -6.57 -16.03 33.27
CA ALA A 211 -5.92 -14.87 33.89
C ALA A 211 -4.42 -15.11 34.10
N LYS A 212 -3.58 -14.17 33.64
CA LYS A 212 -2.11 -14.26 33.71
C LYS A 212 -1.50 -13.47 34.89
N CYS A 213 -2.34 -12.95 35.79
CA CYS A 213 -1.91 -12.15 36.94
C CYS A 213 -2.92 -12.27 38.10
N GLY A 214 -2.43 -12.27 39.35
CA GLY A 214 -3.28 -12.39 40.55
C GLY A 214 -4.31 -11.27 40.69
N PHE A 215 -3.96 -10.03 40.34
CA PHE A 215 -4.91 -8.90 40.34
C PHE A 215 -6.01 -9.08 39.31
N SER A 216 -5.67 -9.61 38.13
CA SER A 216 -6.64 -9.92 37.08
C SER A 216 -7.58 -11.06 37.49
N LYS A 217 -7.07 -12.06 38.22
CA LYS A 217 -7.91 -13.12 38.78
C LYS A 217 -8.91 -12.60 39.82
N GLN A 218 -8.46 -11.75 40.74
CA GLN A 218 -9.31 -11.18 41.79
C GLN A 218 -10.45 -10.31 41.22
N ILE A 219 -10.18 -9.46 40.23
CA ILE A 219 -11.25 -8.63 39.64
C ILE A 219 -12.27 -9.48 38.87
N ILE A 220 -11.84 -10.55 38.19
CA ILE A 220 -12.75 -11.51 37.54
C ILE A 220 -13.68 -12.16 38.58
N GLU A 221 -13.13 -12.63 39.71
CA GLU A 221 -13.92 -13.23 40.79
C GLU A 221 -14.98 -12.26 41.33
N ILE A 222 -14.62 -10.99 41.49
CA ILE A 222 -15.55 -9.93 41.89
C ILE A 222 -16.65 -9.73 40.84
N LEU A 223 -16.28 -9.51 39.57
CA LEU A 223 -17.26 -9.26 38.50
C LEU A 223 -18.19 -10.45 38.29
N ASN A 224 -17.67 -11.68 38.28
CA ASN A 224 -18.47 -12.90 38.17
C ASN A 224 -19.49 -13.02 39.32
N SER A 225 -19.14 -12.55 40.53
CA SER A 225 -20.08 -12.57 41.66
C SER A 225 -21.27 -11.60 41.52
N THR A 226 -21.17 -10.63 40.61
CA THR A 226 -22.25 -9.65 40.36
C THR A 226 -23.32 -10.17 39.40
N GLY A 227 -23.00 -11.17 38.58
CA GLY A 227 -23.89 -11.67 37.52
C GLY A 227 -24.06 -10.74 36.31
N VAL A 228 -23.33 -9.62 36.25
CA VAL A 228 -23.35 -8.70 35.10
C VAL A 228 -22.45 -9.23 33.99
N ASP A 229 -22.95 -9.17 32.75
CA ASP A 229 -22.15 -9.47 31.56
C ASP A 229 -21.10 -8.37 31.32
N TYR A 230 -19.86 -8.79 31.11
CA TYR A 230 -18.74 -7.93 30.77
C TYR A 230 -17.88 -8.57 29.69
N GLU A 231 -17.02 -7.84 29.01
CA GLU A 231 -16.03 -8.39 28.08
C GLU A 231 -14.60 -8.11 28.56
N THR A 232 -13.63 -8.90 28.10
CA THR A 232 -12.20 -8.73 28.47
C THR A 232 -11.33 -8.47 27.26
N PHE A 233 -10.28 -7.67 27.44
CA PHE A 233 -9.20 -7.47 26.47
C PHE A 233 -7.84 -7.83 27.10
N ASP A 234 -7.08 -8.73 26.46
CA ASP A 234 -5.73 -9.09 26.92
C ASP A 234 -4.72 -8.02 26.47
N ILE A 235 -4.31 -7.16 27.40
CA ILE A 235 -3.33 -6.10 27.14
C ILE A 235 -1.93 -6.61 26.80
N LEU A 236 -1.66 -7.90 26.94
CA LEU A 236 -0.37 -8.49 26.54
C LEU A 236 -0.31 -8.80 25.05
N GLU A 237 -1.43 -8.79 24.34
CA GLU A 237 -1.49 -9.06 22.90
C GLU A 237 -1.30 -7.79 22.05
N ASP A 238 -1.50 -6.61 22.64
CA ASP A 238 -1.37 -5.32 21.95
C ASP A 238 -0.67 -4.28 22.86
N GLU A 239 0.63 -4.10 22.67
CA GLU A 239 1.46 -3.19 23.48
C GLU A 239 1.11 -1.72 23.23
N GLU A 240 0.63 -1.38 22.02
CA GLU A 240 0.19 -0.03 21.68
C GLU A 240 -1.06 0.35 22.47
N VAL A 241 -2.07 -0.54 22.51
CA VAL A 241 -3.27 -0.38 23.35
C VAL A 241 -2.89 -0.31 24.82
N ARG A 242 -1.97 -1.17 25.26
CA ARG A 242 -1.53 -1.23 26.66
C ARG A 242 -0.92 0.07 27.15
N GLN A 243 -0.04 0.68 26.37
CA GLN A 243 0.55 1.97 26.76
C GLN A 243 -0.44 3.11 26.52
N GLY A 244 -1.19 3.06 25.42
CA GLY A 244 -2.19 4.05 25.05
C GLY A 244 -3.25 4.25 26.13
N LEU A 245 -3.83 3.17 26.66
CA LEU A 245 -4.88 3.25 27.70
C LEU A 245 -4.42 3.92 28.99
N LYS A 246 -3.15 3.78 29.38
CA LYS A 246 -2.63 4.46 30.58
C LYS A 246 -2.69 5.97 30.42
N THR A 247 -2.28 6.47 29.26
CA THR A 247 -2.32 7.90 28.95
C THR A 247 -3.75 8.36 28.70
N TYR A 248 -4.54 7.60 27.94
CA TYR A 248 -5.93 7.93 27.58
C TYR A 248 -6.83 8.08 28.80
N SER A 249 -6.65 7.24 29.82
CA SER A 249 -7.46 7.25 31.04
C SER A 249 -6.82 7.98 32.22
N ASN A 250 -5.59 8.47 32.03
CA ASN A 250 -4.74 9.00 33.11
C ASN A 250 -4.62 8.01 34.29
N TRP A 251 -4.54 6.70 34.01
CA TRP A 251 -4.48 5.64 35.01
C TRP A 251 -3.27 4.72 34.82
N PRO A 252 -2.37 4.59 35.81
CA PRO A 252 -1.05 3.99 35.60
C PRO A 252 -1.04 2.45 35.59
N THR A 253 -2.06 1.78 36.15
CA THR A 253 -2.02 0.34 36.46
C THR A 253 -3.11 -0.47 35.76
N TYR A 254 -2.95 -1.79 35.77
CA TYR A 254 -3.95 -2.75 35.31
C TYR A 254 -4.22 -3.77 36.43
N PRO A 255 -5.42 -4.36 36.51
CA PRO A 255 -6.54 -4.25 35.56
C PRO A 255 -7.24 -2.88 35.57
N GLN A 256 -7.89 -2.51 34.46
CA GLN A 256 -8.72 -1.30 34.33
C GLN A 256 -10.13 -1.69 33.91
N LEU A 257 -11.14 -1.25 34.67
CA LEU A 257 -12.55 -1.48 34.42
C LEU A 257 -13.20 -0.23 33.82
N TYR A 258 -13.94 -0.42 32.72
CA TYR A 258 -14.71 0.60 32.05
C TYR A 258 -16.18 0.24 32.02
N VAL A 259 -17.05 1.24 32.17
CA VAL A 259 -18.50 1.13 31.97
C VAL A 259 -18.93 2.20 30.97
N LYS A 260 -19.62 1.79 29.89
CA LYS A 260 -20.08 2.69 28.81
C LYS A 260 -18.97 3.63 28.28
N GLY A 261 -17.75 3.10 28.17
CA GLY A 261 -16.59 3.84 27.68
C GLY A 261 -15.86 4.71 28.72
N GLU A 262 -16.39 4.85 29.94
CA GLU A 262 -15.80 5.64 31.02
C GLU A 262 -15.03 4.76 32.00
N LEU A 263 -13.88 5.25 32.50
CA LEU A 263 -13.07 4.53 33.47
C LEU A 263 -13.77 4.53 34.84
N VAL A 264 -14.03 3.34 35.39
CA VAL A 264 -14.46 3.16 36.79
C VAL A 264 -13.24 3.12 37.70
N GLY A 265 -12.20 2.38 37.31
CA GLY A 265 -10.94 2.31 38.06
C GLY A 265 -10.26 0.94 37.99
N GLY A 266 -9.26 0.77 38.86
CA GLY A 266 -8.54 -0.49 39.05
C GLY A 266 -9.18 -1.42 40.09
N LEU A 267 -8.48 -2.51 40.42
CA LEU A 267 -8.96 -3.51 41.39
C LEU A 267 -9.33 -2.91 42.75
N ASP A 268 -8.52 -1.99 43.28
CA ASP A 268 -8.73 -1.45 44.62
C ASP A 268 -10.02 -0.63 44.70
N ILE A 269 -10.30 0.20 43.68
CA ILE A 269 -11.57 0.94 43.55
C ILE A 269 -12.74 -0.03 43.41
N VAL A 270 -12.60 -1.08 42.60
CA VAL A 270 -13.67 -2.09 42.42
C VAL A 270 -13.98 -2.84 43.72
N LYS A 271 -12.97 -3.10 44.56
CA LYS A 271 -13.16 -3.67 45.90
C LYS A 271 -13.93 -2.72 46.81
N GLU A 272 -13.52 -1.46 46.86
CA GLU A 272 -14.19 -0.41 47.65
C GLU A 272 -15.66 -0.26 47.24
N LEU A 273 -15.94 -0.17 45.94
CA LEU A 273 -17.30 -0.11 45.41
C LEU A 273 -18.14 -1.35 45.77
N LYS A 274 -17.52 -2.53 45.84
CA LYS A 274 -18.20 -3.76 46.27
C LYS A 274 -18.53 -3.72 47.76
N GLU A 275 -17.58 -3.28 48.58
CA GLU A 275 -17.74 -3.18 50.04
C GLU A 275 -18.82 -2.16 50.42
N ASN A 276 -18.90 -1.05 49.68
CA ASN A 276 -19.90 -0.01 49.87
C ASN A 276 -21.26 -0.33 49.22
N GLY A 277 -21.37 -1.42 48.45
CA GLY A 277 -22.61 -1.84 47.79
C GLY A 277 -22.97 -1.06 46.52
N GLU A 278 -22.09 -0.21 46.02
CA GLU A 278 -22.29 0.67 44.84
C GLU A 278 -21.86 0.02 43.52
N LEU A 279 -21.09 -1.08 43.57
CA LEU A 279 -20.54 -1.69 42.36
C LEU A 279 -21.63 -2.11 41.36
N LEU A 280 -22.75 -2.68 41.84
CA LEU A 280 -23.78 -3.22 40.94
C LEU A 280 -24.52 -2.11 40.17
N SER A 281 -24.83 -0.99 40.82
CA SER A 281 -25.47 0.16 40.15
C SER A 281 -24.53 0.80 39.13
N ILE A 282 -23.24 0.91 39.46
CA ILE A 282 -22.21 1.39 38.54
C ILE A 282 -22.12 0.48 37.31
N LEU A 283 -22.05 -0.84 37.49
CA LEU A 283 -21.94 -1.79 36.38
C LEU A 283 -23.17 -1.79 35.45
N LYS A 284 -24.36 -1.50 35.97
CA LYS A 284 -25.58 -1.30 35.16
C LYS A 284 -25.65 0.08 34.49
N GLY A 285 -24.77 1.00 34.89
CA GLY A 285 -24.74 2.37 34.43
C GLY A 285 -25.97 3.16 34.88
N GLU A 286 -26.37 2.97 36.14
CA GLU A 286 -27.48 3.65 36.84
C GLU A 286 -27.01 4.90 37.62
N ASN A 287 -25.82 5.42 37.29
CA ASN A 287 -25.25 6.65 37.86
C ASN A 287 -25.68 7.91 37.12
#